data_AF-A0A2K8VIH8-F1
#
_entry.id   AF-A0A2K8VIH8-F1
#
_cell.length_a   1.000
_cell.length_b   1.000
_cell.length_c   1.000
_cell.angle_alpha   90.00
_cell.angle_beta   90.00
_cell.angle_gamma   90.00
#
_symmetry.space_group_name_H-M   'P 1'
#
loop_
_entity.id
_entity.type
_entity.pdbx_description
1 polymer ?
#
loop_
_entity_poly.entity_id
_entity_poly.type
_entity_poly.pdbx_seq_one_letter_code
_entity_poly.pdbx_strand_id
1 'polypeptide(L)'
;MKKTIEILTIILAFFCNNTRAQQDTLQLKREARSLLREGNKLYNKQQFDKASLSYRKAISKNTKYDKASYNYGNALYQGKKYKDAVSQYELATKTAQTKVEKAEAYHNIGNAMMEQKQYQQAIDAYKNALKNNPGDDETRYNLAVAQQKAEKEKQKNKNDKNKDKKNQQNKDQKKDQDQKNKDPNKDKKEGDDKDQKKNQDQKNKDDKKDPKKDQNNKDKQKQKPKQGKMSPEQMKQLLESLNNEEKKTQKKMNVNKSKGRKVKQEKDW
;
A
#
# COMPACT_ATOMS: atom_id res chain seq x y z
N MET A 1 31.35 -63.54 1.04
CA MET A 1 31.45 -63.16 -0.39
C MET A 1 30.11 -62.76 -1.00
N LYS A 2 29.09 -63.63 -1.22
CA LYS A 2 27.82 -63.19 -1.85
C LYS A 2 27.12 -62.03 -1.11
N LYS A 3 26.79 -62.21 0.18
CA LYS A 3 26.20 -61.13 1.02
C LYS A 3 27.00 -59.82 1.05
N THR A 4 28.34 -59.89 1.02
CA THR A 4 29.19 -58.69 1.03
C THR A 4 29.18 -57.97 -0.32
N ILE A 5 29.03 -58.69 -1.43
CA ILE A 5 28.86 -58.11 -2.77
C ILE A 5 27.46 -57.48 -2.90
N GLU A 6 26.42 -58.14 -2.40
CA GLU A 6 25.03 -57.62 -2.36
C GLU A 6 24.91 -56.32 -1.55
N ILE A 7 25.57 -56.23 -0.39
CA ILE A 7 25.61 -54.98 0.40
C ILE A 7 26.36 -53.88 -0.37
N LEU A 8 27.47 -54.21 -1.04
CA LEU A 8 28.25 -53.25 -1.82
C LEU A 8 27.47 -52.70 -3.02
N THR A 9 26.72 -53.53 -3.74
CA THR A 9 25.90 -53.10 -4.89
C THR A 9 24.71 -52.25 -4.44
N ILE A 10 24.08 -52.57 -3.31
CA ILE A 10 23.03 -51.72 -2.71
C ILE A 10 23.61 -50.34 -2.33
N ILE A 11 24.74 -50.29 -1.63
CA ILE A 11 25.40 -49.03 -1.26
C ILE A 11 25.74 -48.20 -2.51
N LEU A 12 26.31 -48.83 -3.54
CA LEU A 12 26.65 -48.16 -4.80
C LEU A 12 25.41 -47.61 -5.51
N ALA A 13 24.31 -48.36 -5.57
CA ALA A 13 23.05 -47.92 -6.14
C ALA A 13 22.45 -46.73 -5.37
N PHE A 14 22.47 -46.76 -4.03
CA PHE A 14 22.08 -45.62 -3.20
C PHE A 14 22.97 -44.39 -3.45
N PHE A 15 24.28 -44.57 -3.62
CA PHE A 15 25.21 -43.46 -3.93
C PHE A 15 24.93 -42.86 -5.32
N CYS A 16 24.71 -43.70 -6.35
CA CYS A 16 24.34 -43.27 -7.70
C CYS A 16 22.98 -42.55 -7.75
N ASN A 17 22.00 -42.97 -6.93
CA ASN A 17 20.69 -42.30 -6.89
C ASN A 17 20.76 -40.95 -6.16
N ASN A 18 21.52 -40.85 -5.07
CA ASN A 18 21.74 -39.57 -4.37
C ASN A 18 22.50 -38.55 -5.24
N THR A 19 23.54 -39.00 -5.95
CA THR A 19 24.33 -38.12 -6.85
C THR A 19 23.48 -37.58 -8.01
N ARG A 20 22.61 -38.40 -8.63
CA ARG A 20 21.64 -37.94 -9.65
C ARG A 20 20.65 -36.91 -9.08
N ALA A 21 20.00 -37.22 -7.95
CA ALA A 21 19.06 -36.29 -7.31
C ALA A 21 19.73 -34.95 -6.93
N GLN A 22 21.00 -34.98 -6.52
CA GLN A 22 21.80 -33.79 -6.24
C GLN A 22 22.15 -33.00 -7.52
N GLN A 23 22.42 -33.67 -8.65
CA GLN A 23 22.64 -33.04 -9.95
C GLN A 23 21.37 -32.35 -10.46
N ASP A 24 20.21 -33.01 -10.42
CA ASP A 24 18.91 -32.44 -10.81
C ASP A 24 18.58 -31.20 -9.95
N THR A 25 18.79 -31.31 -8.64
CA THR A 25 18.63 -30.19 -7.69
C THR A 25 19.56 -29.02 -8.01
N LEU A 26 20.80 -29.30 -8.47
CA LEU A 26 21.75 -28.27 -8.88
C LEU A 26 21.36 -27.63 -10.22
N GLN A 27 20.86 -28.41 -11.18
CA GLN A 27 20.35 -27.90 -12.46
C GLN A 27 19.17 -26.95 -12.25
N LEU A 28 18.17 -27.36 -11.47
CA LEU A 28 17.01 -26.52 -11.13
C LEU A 28 17.44 -25.20 -10.48
N LYS A 29 18.43 -25.22 -9.57
CA LYS A 29 19.02 -24.02 -8.97
C LYS A 29 19.76 -23.14 -10.00
N ARG A 30 20.44 -23.72 -11.00
CA ARG A 30 21.10 -22.99 -12.09
C ARG A 30 20.08 -22.32 -13.01
N GLU A 31 19.02 -23.03 -13.40
CA GLU A 31 17.91 -22.50 -14.20
C GLU A 31 17.21 -21.34 -13.49
N ALA A 32 16.85 -21.51 -12.21
CA ALA A 32 16.24 -20.45 -11.40
C ALA A 32 17.10 -19.18 -11.32
N ARG A 33 18.43 -19.33 -11.15
CA ARG A 33 19.38 -18.20 -11.17
C ARG A 33 19.45 -17.53 -12.54
N SER A 34 19.33 -18.28 -13.63
CA SER A 34 19.34 -17.71 -14.98
C SER A 34 18.08 -16.89 -15.25
N LEU A 35 16.91 -17.45 -14.92
CA LEU A 35 15.61 -16.79 -15.02
C LEU A 35 15.52 -15.53 -14.14
N LEU A 36 16.13 -15.53 -12.94
CA LEU A 36 16.26 -14.32 -12.12
C LEU A 36 17.09 -13.22 -12.83
N ARG A 37 18.24 -13.57 -13.42
CA ARG A 37 19.07 -12.59 -14.16
C ARG A 37 18.35 -12.03 -15.39
N GLU A 38 17.62 -12.88 -16.10
CA GLU A 38 16.75 -12.46 -17.21
C GLU A 38 15.66 -11.48 -16.71
N GLY A 39 14.95 -11.84 -15.63
CA GLY A 39 13.97 -10.97 -14.99
C GLY A 39 14.54 -9.62 -14.58
N ASN A 40 15.72 -9.59 -13.95
CA ASN A 40 16.43 -8.36 -13.60
C ASN A 40 16.76 -7.52 -14.85
N LYS A 41 17.22 -8.15 -15.94
CA LYS A 41 17.52 -7.47 -17.22
C LYS A 41 16.26 -6.87 -17.85
N LEU A 42 15.13 -7.58 -17.79
CA LEU A 42 13.83 -7.10 -18.29
C LEU A 42 13.28 -5.97 -17.41
N TYR A 43 13.43 -6.07 -16.08
CA TYR A 43 13.03 -5.04 -15.13
C TYR A 43 13.80 -3.73 -15.33
N ASN A 44 15.12 -3.81 -15.54
CA ASN A 44 15.95 -2.65 -15.85
C ASN A 44 15.58 -1.99 -17.20
N LYS A 45 15.03 -2.77 -18.14
CA LYS A 45 14.43 -2.28 -19.39
C LYS A 45 12.98 -1.79 -19.23
N GLN A 46 12.46 -1.71 -18.01
CA GLN A 46 11.07 -1.35 -17.68
C GLN A 46 10.01 -2.28 -18.30
N GLN A 47 10.41 -3.48 -18.74
CA GLN A 47 9.51 -4.49 -19.30
C GLN A 47 8.90 -5.34 -18.17
N PHE A 48 8.14 -4.68 -17.29
CA PHE A 48 7.72 -5.23 -16.01
C PHE A 48 6.90 -6.52 -16.12
N ASP A 49 5.99 -6.63 -17.09
CA ASP A 49 5.23 -7.88 -17.31
C ASP A 49 6.13 -9.05 -17.68
N LYS A 50 7.10 -8.83 -18.59
CA LYS A 50 8.06 -9.86 -19.00
C LYS A 50 8.98 -10.24 -17.83
N ALA A 51 9.46 -9.25 -17.07
CA ALA A 51 10.23 -9.49 -15.85
C ALA A 51 9.44 -10.34 -14.84
N SER A 52 8.15 -10.01 -14.63
CA SER A 52 7.25 -10.73 -13.74
C SER A 52 7.10 -12.21 -14.14
N LEU A 53 7.03 -12.50 -15.45
CA LEU A 53 6.98 -13.86 -15.98
C LEU A 53 8.29 -14.62 -15.75
N SER A 54 9.46 -14.01 -15.99
CA SER A 54 10.76 -14.64 -15.72
C SER A 54 10.98 -14.90 -14.22
N TYR A 55 10.58 -13.98 -13.35
CA TYR A 55 10.64 -14.21 -11.89
C TYR A 55 9.69 -15.34 -11.45
N ARG A 56 8.45 -15.38 -11.95
CA ARG A 56 7.51 -16.48 -11.67
C ARG A 56 8.08 -17.83 -12.11
N LYS A 57 8.70 -17.90 -13.29
CA LYS A 57 9.43 -19.10 -13.76
C LYS A 57 10.61 -19.45 -12.83
N ALA A 58 11.38 -18.47 -12.36
CA ALA A 58 12.48 -18.71 -11.43
C ALA A 58 12.01 -19.35 -10.11
N ILE A 59 10.91 -18.82 -9.54
CA ILE A 59 10.28 -19.35 -8.32
C ILE A 59 9.77 -20.78 -8.54
N SER A 60 9.16 -21.08 -9.70
CA SER A 60 8.72 -22.45 -10.02
C SER A 60 9.86 -23.47 -10.16
N LYS A 61 11.08 -23.01 -10.47
CA LYS A 61 12.28 -23.86 -10.57
C LYS A 61 13.01 -24.02 -9.23
N ASN A 62 12.88 -23.07 -8.31
CA ASN A 62 13.36 -23.20 -6.93
C ASN A 62 12.41 -22.45 -5.98
N THR A 63 11.56 -23.20 -5.29
CA THR A 63 10.51 -22.66 -4.41
C THR A 63 11.05 -21.95 -3.16
N LYS A 64 12.32 -22.22 -2.77
CA LYS A 64 13.03 -21.53 -1.67
C LYS A 64 13.95 -20.42 -2.21
N TYR A 65 13.44 -19.59 -3.12
CA TYR A 65 14.23 -18.51 -3.73
C TYR A 65 13.63 -17.13 -3.44
N ASP A 66 13.71 -16.75 -2.17
CA ASP A 66 13.06 -15.57 -1.58
C ASP A 66 13.39 -14.26 -2.30
N LYS A 67 14.62 -14.12 -2.80
CA LYS A 67 15.07 -12.98 -3.62
C LYS A 67 14.29 -12.85 -4.93
N ALA A 68 13.82 -13.96 -5.52
CA ALA A 68 12.96 -13.93 -6.70
C ALA A 68 11.53 -13.52 -6.35
N SER A 69 10.99 -13.92 -5.19
CA SER A 69 9.66 -13.47 -4.72
C SER A 69 9.61 -11.97 -4.46
N TYR A 70 10.64 -11.41 -3.82
CA TYR A 70 10.76 -9.96 -3.62
C TYR A 70 10.88 -9.19 -4.94
N ASN A 71 11.74 -9.65 -5.86
CA ASN A 71 11.87 -9.03 -7.19
C ASN A 71 10.60 -9.19 -8.05
N TYR A 72 9.84 -10.28 -7.88
CA TYR A 72 8.54 -10.48 -8.51
C TYR A 72 7.51 -9.46 -7.99
N GLY A 73 7.45 -9.25 -6.68
CA GLY A 73 6.65 -8.17 -6.08
C GLY A 73 7.01 -6.80 -6.65
N ASN A 74 8.31 -6.49 -6.78
CA ASN A 74 8.79 -5.24 -7.38
C ASN A 74 8.33 -5.07 -8.83
N ALA A 75 8.41 -6.11 -9.67
CA ALA A 75 7.90 -6.07 -11.04
C ALA A 75 6.38 -5.87 -11.10
N LEU A 76 5.62 -6.55 -10.24
CA LEU A 76 4.17 -6.38 -10.16
C LEU A 76 3.79 -4.96 -9.74
N TYR A 77 4.50 -4.40 -8.75
CA TYR A 77 4.28 -3.01 -8.29
C TYR A 77 4.54 -1.99 -9.39
N GLN A 78 5.67 -2.09 -10.11
CA GLN A 78 5.96 -1.18 -11.23
C GLN A 78 4.97 -1.39 -12.41
N GLY A 79 4.51 -2.62 -12.62
CA GLY A 79 3.41 -2.96 -13.53
C GLY A 79 2.02 -2.57 -13.03
N LYS A 80 1.90 -1.83 -11.91
CA LYS A 80 0.66 -1.38 -11.26
C LYS A 80 -0.29 -2.50 -10.79
N LYS A 81 0.19 -3.73 -10.71
CA LYS A 81 -0.52 -4.91 -10.19
C LYS A 81 -0.37 -4.97 -8.66
N TYR A 82 -0.84 -3.91 -7.99
CA TYR A 82 -0.56 -3.66 -6.58
C TYR A 82 -1.09 -4.76 -5.65
N LYS A 83 -2.27 -5.34 -5.94
CA LYS A 83 -2.84 -6.45 -5.18
C LYS A 83 -1.94 -7.70 -5.23
N ASP A 84 -1.48 -8.08 -6.43
CA ASP A 84 -0.58 -9.22 -6.62
C ASP A 84 0.79 -8.96 -5.97
N ALA A 85 1.28 -7.70 -6.06
CA ALA A 85 2.52 -7.28 -5.43
C ALA A 85 2.45 -7.45 -3.90
N VAL A 86 1.36 -7.04 -3.24
CA VAL A 86 1.13 -7.28 -1.81
C VAL A 86 1.30 -8.76 -1.48
N SER A 87 0.64 -9.68 -2.20
CA SER A 87 0.74 -11.11 -1.92
C SER A 87 2.17 -11.67 -2.08
N GLN A 88 2.97 -11.14 -3.01
CA GLN A 88 4.38 -11.54 -3.14
C GLN A 88 5.26 -10.96 -2.03
N TYR A 89 5.03 -9.72 -1.60
CA TYR A 89 5.74 -9.14 -0.47
C TYR A 89 5.34 -9.81 0.86
N GLU A 90 4.08 -10.21 1.04
CA GLU A 90 3.65 -11.02 2.19
C GLU A 90 4.39 -12.35 2.25
N LEU A 91 4.57 -13.03 1.11
CA LEU A 91 5.42 -14.22 1.04
C LEU A 91 6.87 -13.90 1.43
N ALA A 92 7.43 -12.79 0.96
CA ALA A 92 8.76 -12.35 1.36
C ALA A 92 8.86 -12.05 2.88
N THR A 93 7.83 -11.49 3.54
CA THR A 93 7.85 -11.30 5.01
C THR A 93 7.85 -12.61 5.81
N LYS A 94 7.34 -13.70 5.22
CA LYS A 94 7.30 -15.05 5.81
C LYS A 94 8.60 -15.81 5.61
N THR A 95 9.32 -15.56 4.51
CA THR A 95 10.57 -16.26 4.19
C THR A 95 11.85 -15.45 4.46
N ALA A 96 11.75 -14.14 4.70
CA ALA A 96 12.87 -13.29 5.11
C ALA A 96 13.65 -13.87 6.30
N GLN A 97 14.97 -13.97 6.13
CA GLN A 97 15.89 -14.52 7.13
C GLN A 97 16.42 -13.44 8.08
N THR A 98 16.41 -12.18 7.64
CA THR A 98 16.89 -11.03 8.40
C THR A 98 15.77 -10.03 8.70
N LYS A 99 15.98 -9.21 9.75
CA LYS A 99 15.09 -8.07 10.04
C LYS A 99 15.07 -7.05 8.91
N VAL A 100 16.18 -6.85 8.20
CA VAL A 100 16.27 -5.87 7.10
C VAL A 100 15.38 -6.30 5.93
N GLU A 101 15.51 -7.54 5.46
CA GLU A 101 14.64 -8.10 4.40
C GLU A 101 13.15 -8.03 4.80
N LYS A 102 12.84 -8.32 6.08
CA LYS A 102 11.48 -8.25 6.60
C LYS A 102 10.96 -6.80 6.66
N ALA A 103 11.81 -5.85 7.00
CA ALA A 103 11.47 -4.42 6.99
C ALA A 103 11.19 -3.93 5.57
N GLU A 104 12.06 -4.24 4.61
CA GLU A 104 11.89 -3.89 3.20
C GLU A 104 10.60 -4.48 2.61
N ALA A 105 10.30 -5.74 2.89
CA ALA A 105 9.07 -6.37 2.44
C ALA A 105 7.81 -5.68 3.02
N TYR A 106 7.80 -5.35 4.33
CA TYR A 106 6.71 -4.58 4.93
C TYR A 106 6.61 -3.14 4.39
N HIS A 107 7.73 -2.48 4.11
CA HIS A 107 7.75 -1.15 3.48
C HIS A 107 7.05 -1.20 2.11
N ASN A 108 7.37 -2.19 1.29
CA ASN A 108 6.77 -2.35 -0.04
C ASN A 108 5.29 -2.79 0.00
N ILE A 109 4.85 -3.56 1.01
CA ILE A 109 3.41 -3.75 1.28
C ILE A 109 2.75 -2.39 1.56
N GLY A 110 3.37 -1.55 2.39
CA GLY A 110 2.87 -0.20 2.67
C GLY A 110 2.72 0.64 1.39
N ASN A 111 3.74 0.64 0.53
CA ASN A 111 3.71 1.34 -0.75
C ASN A 111 2.58 0.83 -1.66
N ALA A 112 2.41 -0.49 -1.78
CA ALA A 112 1.35 -1.09 -2.59
C ALA A 112 -0.06 -0.81 -2.04
N MET A 113 -0.22 -0.74 -0.70
CA MET A 113 -1.47 -0.34 -0.05
C MET A 113 -1.76 1.16 -0.25
N MET A 114 -0.73 2.03 -0.28
CA MET A 114 -0.87 3.46 -0.55
C MET A 114 -1.41 3.74 -1.96
N GLU A 115 -0.93 3.00 -2.96
CA GLU A 115 -1.40 3.10 -4.35
C GLU A 115 -2.85 2.59 -4.50
N GLN A 116 -3.21 1.54 -3.74
CA GLN A 116 -4.60 1.05 -3.63
C GLN A 116 -5.51 1.93 -2.76
N LYS A 117 -4.99 3.04 -2.20
CA LYS A 117 -5.67 3.95 -1.26
C LYS A 117 -6.11 3.28 0.06
N GLN A 118 -5.59 2.10 0.37
CA GLN A 118 -5.88 1.35 1.60
C GLN A 118 -5.03 1.89 2.77
N TYR A 119 -5.21 3.16 3.09
CA TYR A 119 -4.28 3.91 3.95
C TYR A 119 -4.11 3.32 5.35
N GLN A 120 -5.18 2.74 5.93
CA GLN A 120 -5.08 2.09 7.25
C GLN A 120 -4.19 0.84 7.22
N GLN A 121 -4.29 0.03 6.16
CA GLN A 121 -3.41 -1.14 5.98
C GLN A 121 -1.97 -0.72 5.64
N ALA A 122 -1.79 0.39 4.92
CA ALA A 122 -0.47 0.97 4.69
C ALA A 122 0.21 1.40 6.00
N ILE A 123 -0.52 2.09 6.89
CA ILE A 123 -0.05 2.48 8.23
C ILE A 123 0.47 1.27 9.01
N ASP A 124 -0.28 0.17 9.02
CA ASP A 124 0.09 -1.01 9.79
C ASP A 124 1.26 -1.78 9.17
N ALA A 125 1.37 -1.78 7.83
CA ALA A 125 2.54 -2.28 7.12
C ALA A 125 3.81 -1.46 7.44
N TYR A 126 3.77 -0.12 7.31
CA TYR A 126 4.92 0.73 7.64
C TYR A 126 5.32 0.66 9.12
N LYS A 127 4.36 0.55 10.05
CA LYS A 127 4.67 0.26 11.46
C LYS A 127 5.41 -1.06 11.63
N ASN A 128 5.03 -2.12 10.90
CA ASN A 128 5.72 -3.39 10.94
C ASN A 128 7.11 -3.34 10.28
N ALA A 129 7.31 -2.49 9.27
CA ALA A 129 8.64 -2.19 8.75
C ALA A 129 9.53 -1.51 9.81
N LEU A 130 9.07 -0.44 10.46
CA LEU A 130 9.83 0.26 11.51
C LEU A 130 10.12 -0.61 12.75
N LYS A 131 9.24 -1.55 13.12
CA LYS A 131 9.55 -2.54 14.18
C LYS A 131 10.77 -3.41 13.85
N ASN A 132 11.06 -3.63 12.58
CA ASN A 132 12.18 -4.45 12.12
C ASN A 132 13.42 -3.59 11.78
N ASN A 133 13.22 -2.41 11.20
CA ASN A 133 14.26 -1.39 10.98
C ASN A 133 13.81 -0.01 11.52
N PRO A 134 14.09 0.30 12.80
CA PRO A 134 13.80 1.62 13.37
C PRO A 134 14.68 2.76 12.81
N GLY A 135 15.64 2.47 11.92
CA GLY A 135 16.50 3.48 11.30
C GLY A 135 15.88 4.14 10.06
N ASP A 136 14.81 3.58 9.48
CA ASP A 136 14.35 3.92 8.13
C ASP A 136 13.51 5.22 8.06
N ASP A 137 14.13 6.31 7.59
CA ASP A 137 13.47 7.59 7.34
C ASP A 137 12.48 7.58 6.16
N GLU A 138 12.70 6.77 5.12
CA GLU A 138 11.77 6.66 3.97
C GLU A 138 10.47 5.98 4.44
N THR A 139 10.57 4.96 5.30
CA THR A 139 9.42 4.35 5.98
C THR A 139 8.74 5.31 6.96
N ARG A 140 9.48 6.05 7.81
CA ARG A 140 8.88 7.05 8.73
C ARG A 140 8.08 8.11 7.97
N TYR A 141 8.66 8.63 6.89
CA TYR A 141 8.00 9.58 6.01
C TYR A 141 6.72 9.00 5.39
N ASN A 142 6.79 7.81 4.81
CA ASN A 142 5.63 7.18 4.16
C ASN A 142 4.51 6.83 5.16
N LEU A 143 4.85 6.43 6.40
CA LEU A 143 3.90 6.25 7.50
C LEU A 143 3.14 7.56 7.80
N ALA A 144 3.87 8.67 7.92
CA ALA A 144 3.31 9.99 8.20
C ALA A 144 2.34 10.45 7.10
N VAL A 145 2.71 10.23 5.83
CA VAL A 145 1.85 10.50 4.67
C VAL A 145 0.61 9.59 4.68
N ALA A 146 0.74 8.32 5.04
CA ALA A 146 -0.38 7.38 5.15
C ALA A 146 -1.38 7.80 6.24
N GLN A 147 -0.89 8.20 7.41
CA GLN A 147 -1.71 8.76 8.50
C GLN A 147 -2.49 10.00 8.04
N GLN A 148 -1.83 10.93 7.36
CA GLN A 148 -2.49 12.14 6.84
C GLN A 148 -3.59 11.82 5.80
N LYS A 149 -3.34 10.86 4.89
CA LYS A 149 -4.34 10.43 3.90
C LYS A 149 -5.53 9.74 4.56
N ALA A 150 -5.31 8.87 5.53
CA ALA A 150 -6.37 8.20 6.30
C ALA A 150 -7.26 9.19 7.07
N GLU A 151 -6.68 10.22 7.67
CA GLU A 151 -7.46 11.25 8.40
C GLU A 151 -8.30 12.11 7.44
N LYS A 152 -7.73 12.52 6.30
CA LYS A 152 -8.48 13.24 5.25
C LYS A 152 -9.66 12.44 4.70
N GLU A 153 -9.53 11.11 4.57
CA GLU A 153 -10.61 10.23 4.17
C GLU A 153 -11.73 10.15 5.23
N LYS A 154 -11.36 10.00 6.52
CA LYS A 154 -12.33 10.03 7.63
C LYS A 154 -13.10 11.34 7.69
N GLN A 155 -12.45 12.48 7.42
CA GLN A 155 -13.09 13.80 7.43
C GLN A 155 -14.09 13.97 6.27
N LYS A 156 -13.75 13.53 5.06
CA LYS A 156 -14.70 13.50 3.93
C LYS A 156 -15.94 12.69 4.27
N ASN A 157 -15.75 11.45 4.74
CA ASN A 157 -16.85 10.55 5.07
C ASN A 157 -17.74 11.08 6.22
N LYS A 158 -17.23 11.93 7.12
CA LYS A 158 -18.04 12.65 8.12
C LYS A 158 -18.85 13.79 7.51
N ASN A 159 -18.25 14.57 6.61
CA ASN A 159 -18.92 15.70 5.97
C ASN A 159 -20.05 15.26 5.03
N ASP A 160 -19.86 14.16 4.29
CA ASP A 160 -20.89 13.60 3.42
C ASP A 160 -22.08 13.06 4.23
N LYS A 161 -21.82 12.29 5.31
CA LYS A 161 -22.89 11.86 6.24
C LYS A 161 -23.66 13.01 6.89
N ASN A 162 -23.01 14.15 7.15
CA ASN A 162 -23.69 15.34 7.66
C ASN A 162 -24.53 16.05 6.59
N LYS A 163 -24.14 16.01 5.32
CA LYS A 163 -24.99 16.49 4.21
C LYS A 163 -26.24 15.62 4.05
N ASP A 164 -26.10 14.30 4.06
CA ASP A 164 -27.23 13.37 3.90
C ASP A 164 -28.26 13.53 5.01
N LYS A 165 -27.82 13.66 6.27
CA LYS A 165 -28.71 13.95 7.41
C LYS A 165 -29.45 15.29 7.25
N LYS A 166 -28.77 16.34 6.79
CA LYS A 166 -29.40 17.65 6.57
C LYS A 166 -30.41 17.62 5.41
N ASN A 167 -30.19 16.76 4.41
CA ASN A 167 -31.13 16.54 3.31
C ASN A 167 -32.35 15.72 3.72
N GLN A 168 -32.20 14.78 4.67
CA GLN A 168 -33.34 14.07 5.27
C GLN A 168 -34.20 15.01 6.14
N GLN A 169 -33.60 15.80 7.03
CA GLN A 169 -34.36 16.76 7.86
C GLN A 169 -35.14 17.79 7.04
N ASN A 170 -34.58 18.27 5.91
CA ASN A 170 -35.31 19.15 4.98
C ASN A 170 -36.46 18.45 4.23
N LYS A 171 -36.49 17.11 4.18
CA LYS A 171 -37.56 16.33 3.55
C LYS A 171 -38.71 16.05 4.53
N ASP A 172 -38.40 15.89 5.80
CA ASP A 172 -39.40 15.71 6.86
C ASP A 172 -40.07 17.05 7.20
N GLN A 173 -39.32 18.15 7.30
CA GLN A 173 -39.90 19.49 7.47
C GLN A 173 -40.82 19.94 6.32
N LYS A 174 -40.68 19.37 5.12
CA LYS A 174 -41.60 19.60 4.00
C LYS A 174 -42.89 18.77 4.05
N LYS A 175 -43.00 17.76 4.92
CA LYS A 175 -44.25 17.00 5.10
C LYS A 175 -45.16 17.61 6.17
N ASP A 176 -44.60 18.29 7.16
CA ASP A 176 -45.39 18.93 8.23
C ASP A 176 -46.03 20.27 7.82
N GLN A 177 -45.57 20.91 6.73
CA GLN A 177 -46.22 22.13 6.21
C GLN A 177 -47.45 21.85 5.33
N ASP A 178 -47.54 20.68 4.69
CA ASP A 178 -48.68 20.33 3.82
C ASP A 178 -49.93 19.84 4.61
N GLN A 179 -49.85 19.68 5.94
CA GLN A 179 -50.99 19.25 6.77
C GLN A 179 -51.68 20.37 7.56
N LYS A 180 -51.21 21.64 7.49
CA LYS A 180 -51.80 22.75 8.27
C LYS A 180 -52.76 23.68 7.53
N ASN A 181 -52.97 23.49 6.22
CA ASN A 181 -53.98 24.22 5.45
C ASN A 181 -55.11 23.30 4.98
N LYS A 182 -56.01 22.94 5.92
CA LYS A 182 -57.36 22.46 5.61
C LYS A 182 -58.36 23.04 6.61
N ASP A 183 -58.98 24.14 6.23
CA ASP A 183 -60.29 24.57 6.75
C ASP A 183 -61.27 24.60 5.55
N PRO A 184 -62.48 24.01 5.61
CA PRO A 184 -63.26 23.69 4.41
C PRO A 184 -64.48 24.61 4.21
N ASN A 185 -64.34 25.64 3.38
CA ASN A 185 -65.43 26.38 2.69
C ASN A 185 -64.79 27.44 1.75
N LYS A 186 -65.32 27.81 0.57
CA LYS A 186 -66.61 27.49 -0.07
C LYS A 186 -66.52 27.67 -1.60
N ASP A 187 -67.45 27.02 -2.32
CA ASP A 187 -67.78 27.07 -3.75
C ASP A 187 -67.19 28.13 -4.72
N LYS A 188 -66.80 27.64 -5.91
CA LYS A 188 -67.11 28.14 -7.29
C LYS A 188 -66.87 29.64 -7.60
N LYS A 189 -66.08 29.99 -8.63
CA LYS A 189 -66.35 29.70 -10.06
C LYS A 189 -65.14 30.00 -10.97
N GLU A 190 -65.23 29.61 -12.24
CA GLU A 190 -64.20 29.76 -13.29
C GLU A 190 -63.99 31.22 -13.76
N GLY A 191 -62.85 31.47 -14.41
CA GLY A 191 -62.54 32.73 -15.09
C GLY A 191 -61.08 32.81 -15.55
N ASP A 192 -60.77 32.24 -16.71
CA ASP A 192 -59.49 32.46 -17.41
C ASP A 192 -59.39 33.92 -17.89
N ASP A 193 -58.31 34.62 -17.55
CA ASP A 193 -57.63 35.49 -18.53
C ASP A 193 -56.18 35.84 -18.13
N LYS A 194 -55.34 36.04 -19.16
CA LYS A 194 -54.14 36.91 -19.33
C LYS A 194 -53.37 37.41 -18.07
N ASP A 195 -52.03 37.59 -18.08
CA ASP A 195 -51.35 38.47 -19.05
C ASP A 195 -49.78 38.45 -19.04
N GLN A 196 -49.24 39.37 -19.82
CA GLN A 196 -47.87 39.69 -20.24
C GLN A 196 -46.75 39.95 -19.19
N LYS A 197 -45.58 39.33 -19.45
CA LYS A 197 -44.32 39.95 -19.95
C LYS A 197 -43.81 41.28 -19.31
N LYS A 198 -42.61 41.23 -18.69
CA LYS A 198 -41.45 42.19 -18.72
C LYS A 198 -40.56 41.99 -17.46
N ASN A 199 -39.28 42.37 -17.38
CA ASN A 199 -38.14 42.45 -18.33
C ASN A 199 -36.84 42.75 -17.51
N GLN A 200 -35.67 42.88 -18.15
CA GLN A 200 -34.39 43.38 -17.59
C GLN A 200 -33.67 42.45 -16.59
N ASP A 201 -32.36 42.49 -16.33
CA ASP A 201 -31.14 42.95 -17.03
C ASP A 201 -29.92 42.34 -16.27
N GLN A 202 -28.66 42.27 -16.73
CA GLN A 202 -28.00 42.59 -18.01
C GLN A 202 -26.80 41.62 -18.19
N LYS A 203 -25.99 41.71 -19.28
CA LYS A 203 -24.77 40.87 -19.43
C LYS A 203 -23.69 41.51 -20.32
N ASN A 204 -22.72 42.20 -19.69
CA ASN A 204 -21.56 42.74 -20.42
C ASN A 204 -20.53 41.65 -20.74
N LYS A 205 -19.92 41.77 -21.93
CA LYS A 205 -18.71 41.08 -22.36
C LYS A 205 -17.63 42.14 -22.57
N ASP A 206 -16.42 41.85 -22.10
CA ASP A 206 -15.15 42.45 -22.52
C ASP A 206 -14.04 41.41 -22.31
N ASP A 207 -12.83 41.56 -22.84
CA ASP A 207 -12.49 41.48 -24.27
C ASP A 207 -11.07 40.86 -24.37
N LYS A 208 -10.66 40.43 -25.57
CA LYS A 208 -9.33 39.94 -26.03
C LYS A 208 -8.12 39.97 -25.06
N LYS A 209 -7.29 38.91 -25.08
CA LYS A 209 -5.98 38.91 -25.81
C LYS A 209 -5.22 37.56 -25.73
N ASP A 210 -4.57 37.26 -26.85
CA ASP A 210 -3.59 36.19 -27.12
C ASP A 210 -2.21 36.90 -27.35
N PRO A 211 -1.06 36.26 -27.71
CA PRO A 211 -0.45 34.97 -27.36
C PRO A 211 1.06 35.09 -26.95
N LYS A 212 1.78 33.95 -26.84
CA LYS A 212 3.28 33.79 -26.82
C LYS A 212 3.97 34.33 -25.54
N LYS A 213 5.17 33.91 -25.10
CA LYS A 213 6.25 32.99 -25.58
C LYS A 213 6.84 32.30 -24.29
N ASP A 214 7.82 31.39 -24.23
CA ASP A 214 8.79 30.81 -25.18
C ASP A 214 9.28 29.41 -24.71
N GLN A 215 10.21 28.79 -25.45
CA GLN A 215 10.86 27.51 -25.10
C GLN A 215 12.00 27.66 -24.07
N ASN A 216 12.20 26.64 -23.22
CA ASN A 216 13.57 26.16 -22.95
C ASN A 216 13.58 24.69 -22.51
N ASN A 217 14.31 23.86 -23.24
CA ASN A 217 14.44 22.42 -23.00
C ASN A 217 15.87 22.13 -22.53
N LYS A 218 16.06 21.66 -21.29
CA LYS A 218 17.35 21.15 -20.79
C LYS A 218 17.15 19.93 -19.90
N ASP A 219 17.97 18.92 -20.16
CA ASP A 219 17.91 17.59 -19.58
C ASP A 219 17.92 17.56 -18.06
N LYS A 220 16.95 16.85 -17.47
CA LYS A 220 17.08 16.25 -16.13
C LYS A 220 16.43 14.88 -16.10
N GLN A 221 17.23 13.88 -15.72
CA GLN A 221 16.77 12.54 -15.33
C GLN A 221 15.58 12.64 -14.37
N LYS A 222 14.46 12.01 -14.72
CA LYS A 222 13.34 11.73 -13.80
C LYS A 222 13.59 10.32 -13.22
N GLN A 223 14.29 10.16 -12.09
CA GLN A 223 13.87 10.41 -10.70
C GLN A 223 12.51 9.76 -10.32
N LYS A 224 12.52 9.08 -9.16
CA LYS A 224 11.39 8.41 -8.47
C LYS A 224 10.09 9.24 -8.54
N PRO A 225 8.89 8.60 -8.57
CA PRO A 225 7.61 9.29 -8.68
C PRO A 225 7.41 10.31 -7.54
N LYS A 226 7.37 11.60 -7.91
CA LYS A 226 7.18 12.72 -6.96
C LYS A 226 5.69 12.82 -6.59
N GLN A 227 5.31 12.24 -5.46
CA GLN A 227 3.98 12.43 -4.88
C GLN A 227 3.84 13.81 -4.18
N GLY A 228 2.60 14.28 -4.06
CA GLY A 228 2.26 15.65 -3.66
C GLY A 228 2.86 16.08 -2.32
N LYS A 229 3.49 17.26 -2.32
CA LYS A 229 4.35 17.74 -1.23
C LYS A 229 3.55 18.35 -0.08
N MET A 230 3.82 17.85 1.12
CA MET A 230 3.77 18.65 2.36
C MET A 230 4.97 19.64 2.34
N SER A 231 4.84 20.82 2.96
CA SER A 231 5.99 21.74 3.06
C SER A 231 7.15 21.08 3.83
N PRO A 232 8.43 21.29 3.46
CA PRO A 232 9.58 20.75 4.21
C PRO A 232 9.51 21.03 5.72
N GLU A 233 9.10 22.23 6.14
CA GLU A 233 8.88 22.58 7.56
C GLU A 233 7.79 21.74 8.23
N GLN A 234 6.63 21.58 7.58
CA GLN A 234 5.53 20.77 8.10
C GLN A 234 5.94 19.29 8.18
N MET A 235 6.72 18.81 7.20
CA MET A 235 7.29 17.47 7.17
C MET A 235 8.32 17.28 8.28
N LYS A 236 9.20 18.26 8.50
CA LYS A 236 10.20 18.26 9.58
C LYS A 236 9.51 18.25 10.94
N GLN A 237 8.53 19.12 11.18
CA GLN A 237 7.72 19.12 12.41
C GLN A 237 7.00 17.78 12.63
N LEU A 238 6.46 17.17 11.57
CA LEU A 238 5.80 15.88 11.66
C LEU A 238 6.79 14.74 11.99
N LEU A 239 7.95 14.69 11.33
CA LEU A 239 9.02 13.73 11.62
C LEU A 239 9.60 13.93 13.04
N GLU A 240 9.79 15.17 13.47
CA GLU A 240 10.20 15.55 14.84
C GLU A 240 9.17 15.01 15.86
N SER A 241 7.88 15.21 15.61
CA SER A 241 6.80 14.73 16.49
C SER A 241 6.77 13.21 16.60
N LEU A 242 6.87 12.49 15.46
CA LEU A 242 6.93 11.02 15.42
C LEU A 242 8.19 10.46 16.11
N ASN A 243 9.36 11.06 15.88
CA ASN A 243 10.61 10.68 16.55
C ASN A 243 10.50 10.86 18.08
N ASN A 244 9.85 11.93 18.52
CA ASN A 244 9.60 12.18 19.95
C ASN A 244 8.58 11.22 20.56
N GLU A 245 7.53 10.82 19.84
CA GLU A 245 6.62 9.75 20.26
C GLU A 245 7.29 8.38 20.31
N GLU A 246 8.15 8.07 19.33
CA GLU A 246 8.91 6.82 19.32
C GLU A 246 9.89 6.77 20.51
N LYS A 247 10.68 7.82 20.75
CA LYS A 247 11.57 7.94 21.91
C LYS A 247 10.81 7.78 23.23
N LYS A 248 9.63 8.39 23.37
CA LYS A 248 8.75 8.21 24.55
C LYS A 248 8.30 6.75 24.70
N THR A 249 7.95 6.08 23.59
CA THR A 249 7.51 4.69 23.58
C THR A 249 8.65 3.72 23.90
N GLN A 250 9.84 3.91 23.31
CA GLN A 250 11.04 3.14 23.63
C GLN A 250 11.44 3.29 25.10
N LYS A 251 11.40 4.51 25.67
CA LYS A 251 11.62 4.75 27.11
C LYS A 251 10.62 3.97 27.97
N LYS A 252 9.31 4.00 27.66
CA LYS A 252 8.29 3.21 28.37
C LYS A 252 8.54 1.70 28.27
N MET A 253 8.91 1.20 27.08
CA MET A 253 9.24 -0.22 26.87
C MET A 253 10.46 -0.66 27.68
N ASN A 254 11.51 0.17 27.76
CA ASN A 254 12.70 -0.12 28.56
C ASN A 254 12.41 -0.10 30.07
N VAL A 255 11.60 0.86 30.55
CA VAL A 255 11.13 0.90 31.95
C VAL A 255 10.26 -0.31 32.30
N ASN A 256 9.43 -0.79 31.37
CA ASN A 256 8.64 -2.01 31.60
C ASN A 256 9.49 -3.28 31.57
N LYS A 257 10.57 -3.32 30.78
CA LYS A 257 11.55 -4.42 30.83
C LYS A 257 12.34 -4.44 32.14
N SER A 258 12.82 -3.28 32.62
CA SER A 258 13.60 -3.22 33.86
C SER A 258 12.80 -3.50 35.12
N LYS A 259 11.46 -3.37 35.07
CA LYS A 259 10.56 -3.70 36.19
C LYS A 259 10.39 -5.20 36.47
N GLY A 260 10.89 -6.08 35.60
CA GLY A 260 10.98 -7.53 35.83
C GLY A 260 9.63 -8.26 35.80
N ARG A 261 9.59 -9.42 35.14
CA ARG A 261 8.47 -10.35 35.31
C ARG A 261 8.59 -10.92 36.73
N LYS A 262 7.67 -10.58 37.65
CA LYS A 262 7.67 -11.16 39.01
C LYS A 262 7.61 -12.68 38.91
N VAL A 263 8.75 -13.34 39.10
CA VAL A 263 8.81 -14.78 39.29
C VAL A 263 8.15 -15.02 40.65
N LYS A 264 6.98 -15.66 40.66
CA LYS A 264 6.49 -16.27 41.88
C LYS A 264 7.46 -17.41 42.19
N GLN A 265 8.31 -17.23 43.19
CA GLN A 265 8.86 -18.38 43.91
C GLN A 265 7.67 -19.00 44.62
N GLU A 266 7.21 -20.15 44.11
CA GLU A 266 6.45 -21.08 44.91
C GLU A 266 7.38 -21.52 46.04
N LYS A 267 6.92 -21.31 47.29
CA LYS A 267 7.69 -21.69 48.46
C LYS A 267 7.38 -23.15 48.74
N ASP A 268 8.34 -24.03 48.51
CA ASP A 268 8.31 -25.37 49.10
C ASP A 268 8.51 -25.25 50.63
N TRP A 269 7.46 -25.58 51.36
CA TRP A 269 7.44 -25.97 52.77
C TRP A 269 6.23 -26.88 53.02
#